data_AF-A0A0F3GQ08-F1
#
_entry.id   AF-A0A0F3GQ08-F1
#
_cell.length_a   1.000
_cell.length_b   1.000
_cell.length_c   1.000
_cell.angle_alpha   90.00
_cell.angle_beta   90.00
_cell.angle_gamma   90.00
#
_symmetry.space_group_name_H-M   'P 1'
#
loop_
_entity.id
_entity.type
_entity.pdbx_description
1 polymer ?
#
loop_
_entity_poly.entity_id
_entity_poly.type
_entity_poly.pdbx_seq_one_letter_code
_entity_poly.pdbx_strand_id
1 'polypeptide(L)'
;MFHKKEKFMYLRIVCTLILLIVTLSGYTWEGKTHGVYAEDAVTLYNRGLDWHKKGDYDMAIADFTKVIEITPRHAEAYTARGTAWRKKKDFDRAIADYNKSVDINPRYSLAYYGLWLAWNKKGDPDKAIAALKKGARIGDTYAQDILQAKGITW
;
A
#
# COMPACT_ATOMS: atom_id res chain seq x y z
N MET A 1 42.14 -35.81 41.12
CA MET A 1 41.00 -34.96 41.50
C MET A 1 41.25 -33.49 41.11
N PHE A 2 41.63 -33.21 39.85
CA PHE A 2 42.04 -31.85 39.40
C PHE A 2 41.26 -31.29 38.19
N HIS A 3 40.34 -32.06 37.59
CA HIS A 3 39.71 -31.68 36.31
C HIS A 3 38.42 -30.81 36.38
N LYS A 4 37.82 -30.64 37.57
CA LYS A 4 36.54 -29.92 37.69
C LYS A 4 36.74 -28.40 37.78
N LYS A 5 37.76 -27.94 38.52
CA LYS A 5 38.02 -26.50 38.74
C LYS A 5 38.50 -25.78 37.47
N GLU A 6 39.31 -26.44 36.64
CA GLU A 6 39.81 -25.85 35.38
C GLU A 6 38.71 -25.68 34.32
N LYS A 7 37.77 -26.62 34.22
CA LYS A 7 36.59 -26.47 33.33
C LYS A 7 35.71 -25.28 33.73
N PHE A 8 35.54 -25.03 35.03
CA PHE A 8 34.80 -23.86 35.51
C PHE A 8 35.55 -22.54 35.27
N MET A 9 36.88 -22.56 35.39
CA MET A 9 37.71 -21.41 35.07
C MET A 9 37.66 -21.09 33.57
N TYR A 10 37.78 -22.11 32.71
CA TYR A 10 37.70 -21.97 31.26
C TYR A 10 36.31 -21.47 30.81
N LEU A 11 35.23 -22.02 31.35
CA LEU A 11 33.87 -21.59 31.03
C LEU A 11 33.60 -20.13 31.46
N ARG A 12 34.13 -19.70 32.62
CA ARG A 12 34.04 -18.31 33.07
C ARG A 12 34.79 -17.36 32.14
N ILE A 13 36.01 -17.71 31.75
CA ILE A 13 36.85 -16.91 30.84
C ILE A 13 36.17 -16.75 29.47
N VAL A 14 35.64 -17.84 28.91
CA VAL A 14 34.93 -17.82 27.62
C VAL A 14 33.66 -16.95 27.70
N CYS A 15 32.86 -17.05 28.77
CA CYS A 15 31.69 -16.19 28.95
C CYS A 15 32.03 -14.70 29.06
N THR A 16 33.09 -14.35 29.81
CA THR A 16 33.52 -12.95 29.92
C THR A 16 34.08 -12.40 28.60
N LEU A 17 34.76 -13.23 27.81
CA LEU A 17 35.27 -12.84 26.50
C LEU A 17 34.13 -12.62 25.48
N ILE A 18 33.09 -13.46 25.48
CA ILE A 18 31.91 -13.27 24.62
C ILE A 18 31.17 -11.98 24.98
N LEU A 19 30.99 -11.67 26.27
CA LEU A 19 30.36 -10.42 26.74
C LEU A 19 31.20 -9.18 26.37
N LEU A 20 32.53 -9.27 26.42
CA LEU A 20 33.44 -8.20 25.96
C LEU A 20 33.41 -8.01 24.44
N ILE A 21 33.31 -9.08 23.65
CA ILE A 21 33.17 -9.00 22.20
C ILE A 21 31.85 -8.32 21.81
N VAL A 22 30.75 -8.62 22.50
CA VAL A 22 29.45 -7.98 22.23
C VAL A 22 29.49 -6.48 22.56
N THR A 23 30.22 -6.07 23.61
CA THR A 23 30.31 -4.66 24.03
C THR A 23 31.31 -3.84 23.22
N LEU A 24 32.41 -4.44 22.75
CA LEU A 24 33.43 -3.75 21.94
C LEU A 24 33.09 -3.66 20.45
N SER A 25 32.27 -4.57 19.92
CA SER A 25 31.90 -4.58 18.49
C SER A 25 30.68 -3.72 18.16
N GLY A 26 30.05 -3.07 19.16
CA GLY A 26 28.84 -2.27 18.95
C GLY A 26 27.66 -3.08 18.41
N TYR A 27 27.69 -4.41 18.51
CA TYR A 27 26.58 -5.28 18.12
C TYR A 27 25.44 -5.08 19.13
N THR A 28 24.57 -4.12 18.85
CA THR A 28 23.23 -4.12 19.38
C THR A 28 22.57 -5.41 18.90
N TRP A 29 22.23 -6.31 19.83
CA TRP A 29 21.13 -7.26 19.62
C TRP A 29 19.83 -6.46 19.59
N GLU A 30 19.68 -5.53 18.64
CA GLU A 30 18.36 -5.24 18.10
C GLU A 30 18.00 -6.47 17.28
N GLY A 31 17.57 -7.49 18.01
CA GLY A 31 16.84 -8.59 17.44
C GLY A 31 15.77 -7.95 16.57
N LYS A 32 15.92 -8.14 15.26
CA LYS A 32 14.80 -8.12 14.33
C LYS A 32 13.77 -9.11 14.89
N THR A 33 12.93 -8.65 15.80
CA THR A 33 11.71 -9.32 16.18
C THR A 33 10.75 -9.15 15.01
N HIS A 34 11.03 -9.86 13.90
CA HIS A 34 9.98 -10.30 12.98
C HIS A 34 9.20 -11.43 13.68
N GLY A 35 8.68 -11.13 14.86
CA GLY A 35 8.23 -12.10 15.87
C GLY A 35 7.02 -11.63 16.67
N VAL A 36 6.33 -10.58 16.22
CA VAL A 36 4.92 -10.29 16.49
C VAL A 36 4.39 -9.70 15.19
N TYR A 37 3.51 -10.43 14.49
CA TYR A 37 2.92 -10.15 13.17
C TYR A 37 2.93 -8.67 12.72
N ALA A 38 4.05 -8.18 12.19
CA ALA A 38 4.01 -6.99 11.35
C ALA A 38 3.33 -7.45 10.06
N GLU A 39 2.03 -7.19 9.93
CA GLU A 39 1.29 -7.55 8.72
C GLU A 39 2.00 -6.94 7.52
N ASP A 40 2.42 -7.79 6.58
CA ASP A 40 3.05 -7.30 5.36
C ASP A 40 2.03 -6.55 4.50
N ALA A 41 2.52 -5.70 3.60
CA ALA A 41 1.68 -4.87 2.73
C ALA A 41 0.69 -5.73 1.91
N VAL A 42 1.06 -6.96 1.56
CA VAL A 42 0.20 -7.88 0.79
C VAL A 42 -0.97 -8.36 1.63
N THR A 43 -0.73 -8.79 2.87
CA THR A 43 -1.77 -9.26 3.79
C THR A 43 -2.73 -8.14 4.13
N LEU A 44 -2.22 -6.94 4.44
CA LEU A 44 -3.02 -5.75 4.67
C LEU A 44 -3.89 -5.40 3.45
N TYR A 45 -3.32 -5.43 2.25
CA TYR A 45 -4.05 -5.14 1.02
C TYR A 45 -5.19 -6.14 0.80
N ASN A 46 -4.92 -7.44 0.94
CA ASN A 46 -5.93 -8.48 0.79
C ASN A 46 -7.05 -8.35 1.83
N ARG A 47 -6.71 -8.07 3.11
CA ARG A 47 -7.72 -7.82 4.15
C ARG A 47 -8.56 -6.58 3.85
N GLY A 48 -7.93 -5.50 3.38
CA GLY A 48 -8.64 -4.30 2.95
C GLY A 48 -9.63 -4.57 1.82
N LEU A 49 -9.27 -5.42 0.84
CA LEU A 49 -10.19 -5.88 -0.20
C LEU A 49 -11.37 -6.67 0.37
N ASP A 50 -11.14 -7.52 1.36
CA ASP A 50 -12.21 -8.31 1.98
C ASP A 50 -13.15 -7.43 2.82
N TRP A 51 -12.64 -6.45 3.54
CA TRP A 51 -13.46 -5.42 4.20
C TRP A 51 -14.30 -4.64 3.18
N HIS A 52 -13.68 -4.23 2.06
CA HIS A 52 -14.39 -3.55 0.99
C HIS A 52 -15.53 -4.40 0.40
N LYS A 53 -15.32 -5.71 0.19
CA LYS A 53 -16.36 -6.64 -0.27
C LYS A 53 -17.50 -6.78 0.74
N LYS A 54 -17.20 -6.75 2.03
CA LYS A 54 -18.19 -6.75 3.13
C LYS A 54 -18.93 -5.41 3.28
N GLY A 55 -18.48 -4.37 2.58
CA GLY A 55 -19.04 -3.01 2.68
C GLY A 55 -18.51 -2.21 3.88
N ASP A 56 -17.56 -2.75 4.65
CA ASP A 56 -16.89 -2.02 5.72
C ASP A 56 -15.77 -1.17 5.13
N TYR A 57 -16.14 -0.01 4.61
CA TYR A 57 -15.21 0.87 3.92
C TYR A 57 -14.22 1.54 4.86
N ASP A 58 -14.56 1.73 6.13
CA ASP A 58 -13.64 2.33 7.11
C ASP A 58 -12.48 1.42 7.45
N MET A 59 -12.76 0.13 7.70
CA MET A 59 -11.72 -0.87 7.90
C MET A 59 -10.87 -1.07 6.63
N ALA A 60 -11.50 -1.06 5.45
CA ALA A 60 -10.78 -1.13 4.18
C ALA A 60 -9.82 0.06 4.00
N ILE A 61 -10.29 1.28 4.28
CA ILE A 61 -9.48 2.51 4.21
C ILE A 61 -8.30 2.45 5.16
N ALA A 62 -8.51 1.99 6.39
CA ALA A 62 -7.43 1.86 7.38
C ALA A 62 -6.34 0.90 6.90
N ASP A 63 -6.74 -0.26 6.37
CA ASP A 63 -5.79 -1.25 5.85
C ASP A 63 -5.04 -0.73 4.61
N PHE A 64 -5.74 -0.16 3.62
CA PHE A 64 -5.08 0.43 2.45
C PHE A 64 -4.15 1.60 2.82
N THR A 65 -4.47 2.34 3.88
CA THR A 65 -3.59 3.41 4.37
C THR A 65 -2.29 2.86 4.91
N LYS A 66 -2.33 1.78 5.70
CA LYS A 66 -1.11 1.08 6.15
C LYS A 66 -0.29 0.53 4.98
N VAL A 67 -0.96 -0.01 3.94
CA VAL A 67 -0.28 -0.45 2.71
C VAL A 67 0.48 0.71 2.06
N ILE A 68 -0.15 1.89 1.97
CA ILE A 68 0.45 3.09 1.40
C ILE A 68 1.62 3.61 2.27
N GLU A 69 1.53 3.50 3.59
CA GLU A 69 2.63 3.87 4.50
C GLU A 69 3.85 2.95 4.32
N ILE A 70 3.63 1.64 4.16
CA ILE A 70 4.70 0.66 3.91
C ILE A 70 5.23 0.76 2.48
N THR A 71 4.33 0.98 1.51
CA THR A 71 4.63 1.01 0.08
C THR A 71 4.02 2.25 -0.59
N PRO A 72 4.67 3.43 -0.48
CA PRO A 72 4.11 4.69 -1.00
C PRO A 72 3.93 4.78 -2.52
N ARG A 73 4.45 3.79 -3.26
CA ARG A 73 4.32 3.68 -4.73
C ARG A 73 3.40 2.53 -5.17
N HIS A 74 2.47 2.10 -4.31
CA HIS A 74 1.51 1.06 -4.65
C HIS A 74 0.23 1.66 -5.26
N ALA A 75 0.17 1.72 -6.60
CA ALA A 75 -0.93 2.34 -7.34
C ALA A 75 -2.30 1.71 -7.02
N GLU A 76 -2.34 0.38 -6.93
CA GLU A 76 -3.53 -0.40 -6.65
C GLU A 76 -4.10 -0.09 -5.26
N ALA A 77 -3.25 0.10 -4.24
CA ALA A 77 -3.68 0.48 -2.90
C ALA A 77 -4.35 1.87 -2.88
N TYR A 78 -3.79 2.84 -3.60
CA TYR A 78 -4.43 4.14 -3.78
C TYR A 78 -5.77 4.01 -4.51
N THR A 79 -5.85 3.24 -5.60
CA THR A 79 -7.11 3.05 -6.33
C THR A 79 -8.17 2.32 -5.49
N ALA A 80 -7.77 1.33 -4.70
CA ALA A 80 -8.67 0.60 -3.81
C ALA A 80 -9.20 1.52 -2.69
N ARG A 81 -8.33 2.33 -2.07
CA ARG A 81 -8.73 3.32 -1.07
C ARG A 81 -9.62 4.41 -1.67
N GLY A 82 -9.30 4.91 -2.86
CA GLY A 82 -10.14 5.86 -3.59
C GLY A 82 -11.53 5.30 -3.89
N THR A 83 -11.62 4.00 -4.18
CA THR A 83 -12.90 3.31 -4.37
C THR A 83 -13.71 3.23 -3.08
N ALA A 84 -13.07 2.93 -1.95
CA ALA A 84 -13.72 2.95 -0.65
C ALA A 84 -14.24 4.37 -0.29
N TRP A 85 -13.44 5.42 -0.49
CA TRP A 85 -13.88 6.82 -0.30
C TRP A 85 -15.08 7.18 -1.19
N ARG A 86 -15.05 6.78 -2.47
CA ARG A 86 -16.15 7.01 -3.40
C ARG A 86 -17.43 6.30 -2.96
N LYS A 87 -17.33 5.09 -2.39
CA LYS A 87 -18.47 4.36 -1.82
C LYS A 87 -19.03 5.06 -0.58
N LYS A 88 -18.18 5.71 0.21
CA LYS A 88 -18.57 6.62 1.29
C LYS A 88 -19.08 7.99 0.82
N LYS A 89 -19.14 8.24 -0.50
CA LYS A 89 -19.49 9.52 -1.14
C LYS A 89 -18.53 10.68 -0.82
N ASP A 90 -17.33 10.37 -0.31
CA ASP A 90 -16.24 11.34 -0.19
C ASP A 90 -15.47 11.38 -1.53
N PHE A 91 -16.02 12.15 -2.47
CA PHE A 91 -15.47 12.19 -3.82
C PHE A 91 -14.13 12.94 -3.89
N ASP A 92 -13.89 13.88 -2.98
CA ASP A 92 -12.64 14.65 -2.96
C ASP A 92 -11.45 13.78 -2.60
N ARG A 93 -11.56 12.98 -1.54
CA ARG A 93 -10.52 12.01 -1.18
C ARG A 93 -10.38 10.91 -2.22
N ALA A 94 -11.49 10.45 -2.80
CA ALA A 94 -11.45 9.48 -3.88
C ALA A 94 -10.65 9.99 -5.10
N ILE A 95 -10.92 11.21 -5.54
CA ILE A 95 -10.22 11.85 -6.67
C ILE A 95 -8.74 12.02 -6.35
N ALA A 96 -8.39 12.47 -5.14
CA ALA A 96 -6.99 12.61 -4.74
C ALA A 96 -6.23 11.27 -4.81
N ASP A 97 -6.83 10.20 -4.29
CA ASP A 97 -6.23 8.86 -4.32
C ASP A 97 -6.12 8.31 -5.75
N TYR A 98 -7.15 8.46 -6.58
CA TYR A 98 -7.07 8.02 -7.98
C TYR A 98 -6.01 8.80 -8.78
N ASN A 99 -5.89 10.12 -8.57
CA ASN A 99 -4.84 10.91 -9.20
C ASN A 99 -3.45 10.42 -8.76
N LYS A 100 -3.26 10.14 -7.47
CA LYS A 100 -2.00 9.59 -6.97
C LYS A 100 -1.68 8.23 -7.61
N SER A 101 -2.68 7.38 -7.80
CA SER A 101 -2.52 6.12 -8.54
C SER A 101 -2.09 6.35 -9.99
N VAL A 102 -2.68 7.31 -10.70
CA VAL A 102 -2.30 7.67 -12.08
C VAL A 102 -0.87 8.22 -12.14
N ASP A 103 -0.46 9.02 -11.16
CA ASP A 103 0.90 9.56 -11.10
C ASP A 103 1.95 8.46 -10.86
N ILE A 104 1.60 7.44 -10.08
CA ILE A 104 2.47 6.29 -9.80
C ILE A 104 2.54 5.35 -10.99
N ASN A 105 1.38 4.95 -11.53
CA ASN A 105 1.25 4.09 -12.68
C ASN A 105 0.28 4.72 -13.69
N PRO A 106 0.82 5.46 -14.67
CA PRO A 106 0.00 6.09 -15.69
C PRO A 106 -0.84 5.08 -16.46
N ARG A 107 -0.42 3.82 -16.63
CA ARG A 107 -1.17 2.84 -17.45
C ARG A 107 -2.24 2.08 -16.66
N TYR A 108 -2.56 2.51 -15.44
CA TYR A 108 -3.54 1.83 -14.61
C TYR A 108 -4.97 2.28 -14.94
N SER A 109 -5.61 1.60 -15.90
CA SER A 109 -6.95 1.91 -16.42
C SER A 109 -8.02 2.12 -15.35
N LEU A 110 -8.00 1.30 -14.29
CA LEU A 110 -8.97 1.38 -13.19
C LEU A 110 -8.95 2.73 -12.46
N ALA A 111 -7.80 3.42 -12.41
CA ALA A 111 -7.71 4.74 -11.79
C ALA A 111 -8.42 5.82 -12.63
N TYR A 112 -8.29 5.79 -13.96
CA TYR A 112 -9.02 6.73 -14.83
C TYR A 112 -10.52 6.51 -14.78
N TYR A 113 -10.94 5.24 -14.77
CA TYR A 113 -12.34 4.91 -14.58
C TYR A 113 -12.86 5.38 -13.21
N GLY A 114 -12.06 5.21 -12.15
CA GLY A 114 -12.33 5.74 -10.81
C GLY A 114 -12.53 7.26 -10.81
N LEU A 115 -11.63 8.01 -11.46
CA LEU A 115 -11.74 9.46 -11.64
C LEU A 115 -13.01 9.84 -12.39
N TRP A 116 -13.31 9.17 -13.51
CA TRP A 116 -14.51 9.41 -14.28
C TRP A 116 -15.78 9.21 -13.43
N LEU A 117 -15.86 8.12 -12.67
CA LEU A 117 -16.98 7.87 -11.77
C LEU A 117 -17.09 8.93 -10.67
N ALA A 118 -15.97 9.30 -10.05
CA ALA A 118 -15.96 10.25 -8.94
C ALA A 118 -16.34 11.67 -9.39
N TRP A 119 -15.79 12.15 -10.50
CA TRP A 119 -16.12 13.47 -11.06
C TRP A 119 -17.59 13.57 -11.51
N ASN A 120 -18.14 12.53 -12.14
CA ASN A 120 -19.56 12.51 -12.47
C ASN A 120 -20.45 12.57 -11.23
N LYS A 121 -20.08 11.88 -10.15
CA LYS A 121 -20.85 11.91 -8.89
C LYS A 121 -20.67 13.22 -8.13
N LYS A 122 -19.53 13.90 -8.29
CA LYS A 122 -19.28 15.24 -7.78
C LYS A 122 -20.02 16.33 -8.57
N GLY A 123 -20.52 16.01 -9.77
CA GLY A 123 -21.29 16.92 -10.61
C GLY A 123 -20.44 17.71 -11.62
N ASP A 124 -19.24 17.23 -11.95
CA ASP A 124 -18.33 17.86 -12.92
C ASP A 124 -18.04 16.88 -14.08
N PRO A 125 -18.97 16.76 -15.05
CA PRO A 125 -18.84 15.80 -16.15
C PRO A 125 -17.69 16.15 -17.11
N ASP A 126 -17.30 17.42 -17.20
CA ASP A 126 -16.19 17.87 -18.05
C ASP A 126 -14.86 17.31 -17.54
N LYS A 127 -14.62 17.37 -16.23
CA LYS A 127 -13.45 16.72 -15.61
C LYS A 127 -13.51 15.19 -15.72
N ALA A 128 -14.70 14.60 -15.68
CA ALA A 128 -14.86 13.17 -15.88
C ALA A 128 -14.43 12.74 -17.31
N ILE A 129 -14.86 13.47 -18.33
CA ILE A 129 -14.47 13.24 -19.73
C ILE A 129 -12.97 13.49 -19.91
N ALA A 130 -12.42 14.55 -19.30
CA ALA A 130 -10.99 14.84 -19.36
C ALA A 130 -10.14 13.69 -18.79
N ALA A 131 -10.58 13.06 -17.69
CA ALA A 131 -9.91 11.90 -17.12
C ALA A 131 -9.89 10.70 -18.10
N LEU A 132 -11.01 10.38 -18.74
CA LEU A 132 -11.07 9.32 -19.75
C LEU A 132 -10.17 9.66 -20.95
N LYS A 133 -10.17 10.90 -21.45
CA LYS A 133 -9.29 11.31 -22.56
C LYS A 133 -7.82 11.10 -22.21
N LYS A 134 -7.41 11.38 -20.97
CA LYS A 134 -6.04 11.12 -20.51
C LYS A 134 -5.70 9.63 -20.57
N GLY A 135 -6.60 8.75 -20.11
CA GLY A 135 -6.44 7.30 -20.22
C GLY A 135 -6.41 6.82 -21.68
N ALA A 136 -7.31 7.31 -22.52
CA ALA A 136 -7.43 6.88 -23.90
C ALA A 136 -6.17 7.22 -24.73
N ARG A 137 -5.53 8.37 -24.48
CA ARG A 137 -4.28 8.80 -25.15
C ARG A 137 -3.06 7.94 -24.82
N ILE A 138 -3.06 7.26 -23.69
CA ILE A 138 -1.97 6.36 -23.30
C ILE A 138 -2.27 4.90 -23.66
N GLY A 139 -3.35 4.65 -24.42
CA GLY A 139 -3.76 3.33 -24.89
C GLY A 139 -4.66 2.55 -23.94
N ASP A 140 -5.34 3.20 -22.99
CA ASP A 140 -6.37 2.54 -22.19
C ASP A 140 -7.61 2.26 -23.06
N THR A 141 -7.73 1.02 -23.55
CA THR A 141 -8.85 0.59 -24.41
C THR A 141 -10.20 0.76 -23.72
N TYR A 142 -10.25 0.59 -22.40
CA TYR A 142 -11.49 0.76 -21.65
C TYR A 142 -11.97 2.21 -21.68
N ALA A 143 -11.04 3.17 -21.56
CA ALA A 143 -11.36 4.58 -21.69
C ALA A 143 -11.79 4.94 -23.12
N GLN A 144 -11.16 4.33 -24.13
CA GLN A 144 -11.52 4.48 -25.55
C GLN A 144 -12.95 4.02 -25.82
N ASP A 145 -13.32 2.83 -25.34
CA ASP A 145 -14.66 2.26 -25.51
C ASP A 145 -15.75 3.17 -24.91
N ILE A 146 -15.53 3.69 -23.70
CA ILE A 146 -16.48 4.59 -23.03
C ILE A 146 -16.66 5.90 -23.80
N LEU A 147 -15.56 6.46 -24.33
CA LEU A 147 -15.61 7.70 -25.10
C LEU A 147 -16.29 7.48 -26.47
N GLN A 148 -16.00 6.36 -27.13
CA GLN A 148 -16.62 6.00 -28.40
C GLN A 148 -18.14 5.79 -28.24
N ALA A 149 -18.57 5.09 -27.19
CA ALA A 149 -19.98 4.91 -26.88
C ALA A 149 -20.73 6.23 -26.63
N LYS A 150 -20.01 7.30 -26.30
CA LYS A 150 -20.54 8.65 -26.12
C LYS A 150 -20.40 9.54 -27.36
N GLY A 151 -19.83 9.05 -28.46
CA GLY A 151 -19.54 9.83 -29.65
C GLY A 151 -18.45 10.90 -29.42
N ILE A 152 -17.55 10.69 -28.46
CA ILE A 152 -16.49 11.63 -28.07
C ILE A 152 -15.15 11.11 -28.57
N THR A 153 -14.36 11.96 -29.23
CA THR A 153 -12.98 11.67 -29.66
C THR A 153 -11.97 12.08 -28.58
N TRP A 154 -10.80 11.43 -28.54
CA TRP A 154 -9.78 11.56 -27.48
C TRP A 154 -8.39 11.98 -27.94
#